data_AF-A0A3P0NQG3-F1
#
_entry.id   AF-A0A3P0NQG3-F1
#
_cell.length_a   1.000
_cell.length_b   1.000
_cell.length_c   1.000
_cell.angle_alpha   90.00
_cell.angle_beta   90.00
_cell.angle_gamma   90.00
#
_symmetry.space_group_name_H-M   'P 1'
#
loop_
_entity.id
_entity.type
_entity.pdbx_description
1 polymer ?
#
loop_
_entity_poly.entity_id
_entity_poly.type
_entity_poly.pdbx_seq_one_letter_code
_entity_poly.pdbx_strand_id
1 'polypeptide(L)'
;MAQRTRPGRRACRSIAVLPITVAIVVGQGCSHPAFVPRSASDLALPSTFMGMRAGSTERDGVSALADDDTRWWSRFGSPALNALVAQAMEDSPSIRSAESRLVEATKYLAGQRGASRYPQIDFGASVRKEQLNTASAGLPMIPNPSPFMLYNTNVSVRYDFDFFGAQHHRIAAKRYEAALRKHQADAARLTLAGNIAAAAVREGRLRDEIELNEVVLRNRQAVRQTLHERYGIGSVAYRETTEADSDVDRIEADLAALRAELLKTRFQLAVYAGVPSPELLPRFRLGDLQLPRDLPSIVPSELVRQRPDILAAEASLHIAGELAGVATANLYPRIELGASIGSSPLVLNQLFAGGAAIWNMGAQLSAPLFHGGELRAARDAAYAAYDATFEEYRKVVLGGLQSVADAMTEIDRDTTALQARTAVVQRQQTDLEMTQRQFEIGSADRLRVLRAEYAYDLARVEVIRLRAARMASTVSFFVAVGGDVNRTR
;
A
#
# COMPACT_ATOMS: atom_id res chain seq x y z
N MET A 1 -46.14 -57.10 -69.34
CA MET A 1 -46.61 -56.09 -70.33
C MET A 1 -46.10 -54.74 -69.86
N ALA A 2 -44.96 -54.28 -70.43
CA ALA A 2 -44.87 -53.18 -71.41
C ALA A 2 -45.01 -51.79 -70.70
N GLN A 3 -44.10 -50.82 -70.78
CA GLN A 3 -43.01 -50.51 -71.71
C GLN A 3 -41.99 -49.54 -71.06
N ARG A 4 -40.77 -49.55 -71.59
CA ARG A 4 -39.63 -48.64 -71.32
C ARG A 4 -39.88 -47.23 -71.87
N THR A 5 -39.29 -46.19 -71.25
CA THR A 5 -38.37 -45.22 -71.90
C THR A 5 -37.63 -44.32 -70.87
N ARG A 6 -36.29 -44.24 -70.97
CA ARG A 6 -35.40 -43.12 -70.55
C ARG A 6 -35.13 -42.25 -71.82
N PRO A 7 -34.60 -40.99 -71.82
CA PRO A 7 -33.52 -40.47 -70.94
C PRO A 7 -33.49 -38.93 -70.61
N GLY A 8 -32.66 -38.58 -69.61
CA GLY A 8 -31.68 -37.47 -69.61
C GLY A 8 -32.11 -35.99 -69.60
N ARG A 9 -31.70 -35.25 -68.56
CA ARG A 9 -31.01 -33.94 -68.69
C ARG A 9 -30.39 -33.47 -67.36
N ARG A 10 -29.11 -33.11 -67.43
CA ARG A 10 -28.36 -32.33 -66.44
C ARG A 10 -28.83 -30.87 -66.52
N ALA A 11 -29.01 -30.17 -65.40
CA ALA A 11 -28.95 -28.71 -65.36
C ALA A 11 -28.60 -28.20 -63.96
N CYS A 12 -27.64 -27.27 -63.95
CA CYS A 12 -27.04 -26.44 -62.91
C CYS A 12 -27.78 -26.30 -61.57
N ARG A 13 -27.05 -26.60 -60.48
CA ARG A 13 -27.24 -25.98 -59.17
C ARG A 13 -26.86 -24.50 -59.27
N SER A 14 -27.84 -23.61 -59.21
CA SER A 14 -27.63 -22.18 -58.98
C SER A 14 -27.21 -21.99 -57.53
N ILE A 15 -25.91 -21.73 -57.30
CA ILE A 15 -25.41 -21.19 -56.03
C ILE A 15 -25.98 -19.78 -55.92
N ALA A 16 -26.96 -19.60 -55.06
CA ALA A 16 -27.48 -18.29 -54.70
C ALA A 16 -26.36 -17.53 -53.96
N VAL A 17 -25.70 -16.62 -54.69
CA VAL A 17 -24.83 -15.60 -54.12
C VAL A 17 -25.74 -14.62 -53.39
N LEU A 18 -25.83 -14.78 -52.07
CA LEU A 18 -26.46 -13.78 -51.19
C LEU A 18 -25.54 -12.55 -51.18
N PRO A 19 -26.02 -11.35 -51.58
CA PRO A 19 -25.22 -10.15 -51.45
C PRO A 19 -25.12 -9.82 -49.96
N ILE A 20 -23.92 -9.95 -49.39
CA ILE A 20 -23.60 -9.39 -48.08
C ILE A 20 -23.56 -7.87 -48.28
N THR A 21 -24.70 -7.22 -48.08
CA THR A 21 -24.78 -5.78 -47.88
C THR A 21 -24.09 -5.45 -46.57
N VAL A 22 -22.82 -5.05 -46.66
CA VAL A 22 -22.11 -4.38 -45.57
C VAL A 22 -22.82 -3.03 -45.38
N ALA A 23 -23.79 -3.01 -44.48
CA ALA A 23 -24.41 -1.79 -44.00
C ALA A 23 -23.35 -1.04 -43.18
N ILE A 24 -22.63 -0.13 -43.83
CA ILE A 24 -21.85 0.91 -43.16
C ILE A 24 -22.87 1.86 -42.52
N VAL A 25 -23.25 1.57 -41.28
CA VAL A 25 -23.97 2.52 -40.43
C VAL A 25 -22.94 3.56 -39.98
N VAL A 26 -22.71 4.56 -40.83
CA VAL A 26 -22.14 5.85 -40.41
C VAL A 26 -23.34 6.69 -40.00
N GLY A 27 -23.64 6.71 -38.71
CA GLY A 27 -24.80 7.44 -38.22
C GLY A 27 -24.96 7.37 -36.72
N GLN A 28 -24.53 8.46 -36.08
CA GLN A 28 -24.85 8.91 -34.72
C GLN A 28 -24.07 8.23 -33.58
N GLY A 29 -23.03 8.95 -33.12
CA GLY A 29 -22.34 8.71 -31.86
C GLY A 29 -21.11 7.82 -32.00
N CYS A 30 -19.93 8.41 -32.28
CA CYS A 30 -18.66 7.83 -31.83
C CYS A 30 -18.60 7.92 -30.29
N SER A 31 -19.53 7.27 -29.60
CA SER A 31 -19.44 7.02 -28.17
C SER A 31 -18.80 5.65 -28.02
N HIS A 32 -17.67 5.59 -27.31
CA HIS A 32 -17.10 4.35 -26.82
C HIS A 32 -18.22 3.44 -26.29
N PRO A 33 -18.18 2.12 -26.59
CA PRO A 33 -19.19 1.19 -26.09
C PRO A 33 -19.34 1.39 -24.58
N ALA A 34 -20.55 1.78 -24.16
CA ALA A 34 -20.79 2.30 -22.82
C ALA A 34 -20.58 1.20 -21.77
N PHE A 35 -19.43 1.22 -21.11
CA PHE A 35 -19.26 0.66 -19.78
C PHE A 35 -19.84 1.67 -18.80
N VAL A 36 -20.79 1.26 -17.95
CA VAL A 36 -21.26 2.07 -16.83
C VAL A 36 -20.45 1.63 -15.62
N PRO A 37 -19.37 2.34 -15.25
CA PRO A 37 -18.61 2.02 -14.05
C PRO A 37 -19.50 2.21 -12.83
N ARG A 38 -19.43 1.26 -11.88
CA ARG A 38 -19.72 1.57 -10.48
C ARG A 38 -18.71 2.61 -9.99
N SER A 39 -19.21 3.63 -9.34
CA SER A 39 -18.38 4.68 -8.77
C SER A 39 -18.06 4.34 -7.32
N ALA A 40 -16.91 4.82 -6.83
CA ALA A 40 -16.63 4.84 -5.39
C ALA A 40 -17.73 5.56 -4.58
N SER A 41 -18.46 6.48 -5.22
CA SER A 41 -19.63 7.17 -4.66
C SER A 41 -20.87 6.29 -4.48
N ASP A 42 -20.89 5.08 -5.03
CA ASP A 42 -22.02 4.16 -4.89
C ASP A 42 -22.05 3.50 -3.50
N LEU A 43 -20.95 3.62 -2.73
CA LEU A 43 -20.87 3.16 -1.36
C LEU A 43 -21.49 4.21 -0.42
N ALA A 44 -22.71 3.96 0.05
CA ALA A 44 -23.35 4.80 1.05
C ALA A 44 -22.62 4.67 2.41
N LEU A 45 -21.85 5.69 2.78
CA LEU A 45 -21.21 5.80 4.09
C LEU A 45 -22.04 6.72 5.01
N PRO A 46 -22.11 6.45 6.32
CA PRO A 46 -22.69 7.40 7.28
C PRO A 46 -21.88 8.71 7.24
N SER A 47 -22.53 9.87 7.38
CA SER A 47 -21.86 11.19 7.26
C SER A 47 -20.86 11.50 8.38
N THR A 48 -21.02 10.86 9.54
CA THR A 48 -20.14 11.02 10.71
C THR A 48 -19.91 9.68 11.40
N PHE A 49 -18.74 9.53 12.03
CA PHE A 49 -18.44 8.42 12.92
C PHE A 49 -18.38 8.94 14.35
N MET A 50 -19.27 8.45 15.23
CA MET A 50 -19.28 8.82 16.65
C MET A 50 -18.37 7.87 17.43
N GLY A 51 -17.24 8.38 17.92
CA GLY A 51 -16.29 7.62 18.74
C GLY A 51 -16.07 8.14 20.17
N MET A 52 -16.78 9.18 20.60
CA MET A 52 -16.77 9.65 21.99
C MET A 52 -18.20 10.03 22.41
N ARG A 53 -18.54 9.80 23.69
CA ARG A 53 -19.84 10.18 24.28
C ARG A 53 -20.26 11.57 23.78
N ALA A 54 -21.40 11.63 23.11
CA ALA A 54 -21.97 12.84 22.53
C ALA A 54 -22.14 13.92 23.61
N GLY A 55 -21.27 14.92 23.55
CA GLY A 55 -21.21 16.02 24.51
C GLY A 55 -20.41 17.21 24.00
N SER A 56 -20.31 17.44 22.69
CA SER A 56 -19.91 18.73 22.13
C SER A 56 -20.32 18.84 20.66
N THR A 57 -20.58 20.09 20.26
CA THR A 57 -21.20 20.54 19.00
C THR A 57 -20.40 20.17 17.74
N GLU A 58 -21.13 19.81 16.67
CA GLU A 58 -20.67 19.33 15.34
C GLU A 58 -19.60 20.17 14.60
N ARG A 59 -19.17 21.34 15.12
CA ARG A 59 -18.28 22.27 14.41
C ARG A 59 -16.80 22.19 14.75
N ASP A 60 -16.40 21.47 15.80
CA ASP A 60 -15.01 21.49 16.29
C ASP A 60 -14.11 20.35 15.75
N GLY A 61 -14.69 19.29 15.17
CA GLY A 61 -13.94 18.08 14.76
C GLY A 61 -13.04 18.25 13.52
N VAL A 62 -13.40 19.11 12.58
CA VAL A 62 -12.64 19.31 11.32
C VAL A 62 -11.50 20.32 11.49
N SER A 63 -11.71 21.39 12.27
CA SER A 63 -10.68 22.42 12.50
C SER A 63 -9.47 21.90 13.29
N ALA A 64 -9.63 20.93 14.21
CA ALA A 64 -8.52 20.41 15.01
C ALA A 64 -7.50 19.56 14.20
N LEU A 65 -7.94 19.00 13.06
CA LEU A 65 -7.10 18.23 12.13
C LEU A 65 -6.60 19.04 10.94
N ALA A 66 -7.14 20.24 10.70
CA ALA A 66 -6.87 21.09 9.56
C ALA A 66 -5.77 22.15 9.83
N ASP A 67 -4.84 21.87 10.75
CA ASP A 67 -3.71 22.75 11.01
C ASP A 67 -2.63 22.57 9.93
N ASP A 68 -1.93 23.65 9.59
CA ASP A 68 -1.05 23.78 8.39
C ASP A 68 0.26 22.95 8.49
N ASP A 69 0.55 22.36 9.65
CA ASP A 69 1.72 21.47 9.83
C ASP A 69 1.36 20.05 9.40
N THR A 70 1.70 19.73 8.14
CA THR A 70 1.56 18.41 7.46
C THR A 70 2.34 17.24 8.10
N ARG A 71 2.68 17.33 9.38
CA ARG A 71 3.51 16.38 10.13
C ARG A 71 2.90 16.09 11.50
N TRP A 72 1.82 15.32 11.55
CA TRP A 72 1.05 15.00 12.76
C TRP A 72 1.92 14.53 13.95
N TRP A 73 3.06 13.89 13.69
CA TRP A 73 4.00 13.44 14.72
C TRP A 73 4.71 14.61 15.45
N SER A 74 4.76 15.81 14.86
CA SER A 74 5.30 17.02 15.50
C SER A 74 4.51 17.43 16.74
N ARG A 75 3.22 17.05 16.80
CA ARG A 75 2.32 17.28 17.94
C ARG A 75 2.76 16.56 19.21
N PHE A 76 3.65 15.56 19.10
CA PHE A 76 4.28 14.94 20.27
C PHE A 76 5.39 15.80 20.90
N GLY A 77 5.72 16.95 20.31
CA GLY A 77 6.60 17.95 20.93
C GLY A 77 8.06 17.53 21.06
N SER A 78 8.51 16.48 20.34
CA SER A 78 9.87 15.96 20.42
C SER A 78 10.68 16.32 19.16
N PRO A 79 11.67 17.25 19.26
CA PRO A 79 12.55 17.57 18.14
C PRO A 79 13.35 16.36 17.65
N ALA A 80 13.74 15.46 18.56
CA ALA A 80 14.44 14.23 18.23
C ALA A 80 13.57 13.28 17.38
N LEU A 81 12.27 13.18 17.70
CA LEU A 81 11.33 12.39 16.91
C LEU A 81 11.17 13.00 15.52
N ASN A 82 11.00 14.32 15.44
CA ASN A 82 10.85 15.03 14.18
C ASN A 82 12.06 14.86 13.26
N ALA A 83 13.27 14.97 13.81
CA ALA A 83 14.51 14.76 13.08
C ALA A 83 14.64 13.31 12.60
N LEU A 84 14.30 12.33 13.46
CA LEU A 84 14.37 10.92 13.09
C LEU A 84 13.38 10.55 11.99
N VAL A 85 12.14 11.06 12.04
CA VAL A 85 11.16 10.83 10.97
C VAL A 85 11.63 11.49 9.68
N ALA A 86 12.12 12.74 9.73
CA ALA A 86 12.64 13.43 8.55
C ALA A 86 13.80 12.66 7.89
N GLN A 87 14.78 12.23 8.68
CA GLN A 87 15.88 11.40 8.21
C GLN A 87 15.37 10.10 7.59
N ALA A 88 14.43 9.41 8.24
CA ALA A 88 13.89 8.16 7.74
C ALA A 88 13.13 8.33 6.41
N MET A 89 12.47 9.46 6.17
CA MET A 89 11.81 9.72 4.88
C MET A 89 12.82 9.79 3.73
N GLU A 90 14.05 10.23 3.98
CA GLU A 90 15.12 10.31 2.98
C GLU A 90 15.90 8.99 2.86
N ASP A 91 16.24 8.38 4.00
CA ASP A 91 17.17 7.26 4.05
C ASP A 91 16.52 5.88 4.04
N SER A 92 15.23 5.75 4.36
CA SER A 92 14.60 4.44 4.48
C SER A 92 14.59 3.68 3.14
N PRO A 93 15.14 2.45 3.09
CA PRO A 93 15.10 1.62 1.89
C PRO A 93 13.67 1.32 1.40
N SER A 94 12.71 1.22 2.32
CA SER A 94 11.30 0.96 2.01
C SER A 94 10.67 2.12 1.23
N ILE A 95 10.98 3.37 1.60
CA ILE A 95 10.51 4.57 0.89
C ILE A 95 11.19 4.66 -0.47
N ARG A 96 12.52 4.51 -0.53
CA ARG A 96 13.27 4.52 -1.80
C ARG A 96 12.77 3.45 -2.79
N SER A 97 12.40 2.27 -2.29
CA SER A 97 11.77 1.22 -3.10
C SER A 97 10.39 1.62 -3.62
N ALA A 98 9.54 2.20 -2.76
CA ALA A 98 8.21 2.67 -3.17
C ALA A 98 8.28 3.79 -4.22
N GLU A 99 9.19 4.75 -4.04
CA GLU A 99 9.43 5.84 -5.00
C GLU A 99 9.98 5.32 -6.33
N SER A 100 10.88 4.33 -6.31
CA SER A 100 11.39 3.70 -7.53
C SER A 100 10.29 3.00 -8.32
N ARG A 101 9.34 2.34 -7.65
CA ARG A 101 8.15 1.73 -8.28
C ARG A 101 7.20 2.78 -8.87
N LEU A 102 7.10 3.95 -8.24
CA LEU A 102 6.34 5.07 -8.81
C LEU A 102 7.01 5.62 -10.08
N VAL A 103 8.34 5.77 -10.06
CA VAL A 103 9.10 6.17 -11.25
C VAL A 103 8.90 5.16 -12.37
N GLU A 104 9.05 3.87 -12.07
CA GLU A 104 8.79 2.76 -13.02
C GLU A 104 7.40 2.87 -13.66
N ALA A 105 6.34 2.97 -12.86
CA ALA A 105 4.97 3.11 -13.37
C ALA A 105 4.78 4.37 -14.22
N THR A 106 5.40 5.49 -13.82
CA THR A 106 5.37 6.73 -14.59
C THR A 106 6.09 6.60 -15.94
N LYS A 107 7.21 5.87 -15.99
CA LYS A 107 7.92 5.60 -17.26
C LYS A 107 7.13 4.66 -18.15
N TYR A 108 6.47 3.64 -17.60
CA TYR A 108 5.55 2.79 -18.38
C TYR A 108 4.38 3.58 -18.96
N LEU A 109 3.77 4.48 -18.17
CA LEU A 109 2.73 5.38 -18.66
C LEU A 109 3.24 6.28 -19.81
N ALA A 110 4.42 6.88 -19.64
CA ALA A 110 5.02 7.72 -20.67
C ALA A 110 5.29 6.94 -21.97
N GLY A 111 5.83 5.72 -21.86
CA GLY A 111 6.05 4.82 -22.99
C GLY A 111 4.74 4.45 -23.71
N GLN A 112 3.69 4.08 -22.96
CA GLN A 112 2.39 3.73 -23.54
C GLN A 112 1.73 4.92 -24.24
N ARG A 113 1.84 6.14 -23.67
CA ARG A 113 1.37 7.38 -24.33
C ARG A 113 2.13 7.66 -25.62
N GLY A 114 3.45 7.45 -25.62
CA GLY A 114 4.28 7.60 -26.82
C GLY A 114 3.86 6.63 -27.92
N ALA A 115 3.70 5.35 -27.58
CA ALA A 115 3.30 4.31 -28.53
C ALA A 115 1.93 4.54 -29.19
N SER A 116 1.00 5.20 -28.49
CA SER A 116 -0.32 5.53 -29.07
C SER A 116 -0.35 6.88 -29.81
N ARG A 117 0.58 7.80 -29.51
CA ARG A 117 0.59 9.15 -30.10
C ARG A 117 1.43 9.24 -31.36
N TYR A 118 2.45 8.41 -31.47
CA TYR A 118 3.42 8.45 -32.55
C TYR A 118 3.42 7.14 -33.34
N PRO A 119 3.69 7.19 -34.66
CA PRO A 119 3.93 5.98 -35.43
C PRO A 119 5.17 5.25 -34.92
N GLN A 120 5.13 3.94 -34.95
CA GLN A 120 6.27 3.07 -34.70
C GLN A 120 7.09 2.98 -35.98
N ILE A 121 8.41 3.19 -35.87
CA ILE A 121 9.34 3.13 -36.99
C ILE A 121 10.41 2.12 -36.65
N ASP A 122 10.51 1.06 -37.45
CA ASP A 122 11.44 -0.04 -37.24
C ASP A 122 12.26 -0.29 -38.49
N PHE A 123 13.53 -0.66 -38.30
CA PHE A 123 14.39 -1.14 -39.38
C PHE A 123 14.54 -2.66 -39.28
N GLY A 124 14.23 -3.35 -40.37
CA GLY A 124 14.43 -4.78 -40.51
C GLY A 124 15.51 -5.09 -41.54
N ALA A 125 16.40 -6.03 -41.23
CA ALA A 125 17.32 -6.61 -42.19
C ALA A 125 17.30 -8.14 -42.07
N SER A 126 17.33 -8.85 -43.19
CA SER A 126 17.45 -10.31 -43.18
C SER A 126 18.19 -10.82 -44.41
N VAL A 127 18.85 -11.98 -44.26
CA VAL A 127 19.46 -12.71 -45.36
C VAL A 127 18.85 -14.10 -45.39
N ARG A 128 18.35 -14.51 -46.55
CA ARG A 128 17.71 -15.82 -46.75
C ARG A 128 18.29 -16.49 -47.97
N LYS A 129 18.37 -17.82 -47.95
CA LYS A 129 18.65 -18.61 -49.16
C LYS A 129 17.35 -19.27 -49.57
N GLU A 130 16.88 -18.97 -50.76
CA GLU A 130 15.58 -19.44 -51.25
C GLU A 130 15.71 -20.26 -52.52
N GLN A 131 14.80 -21.22 -52.67
CA GLN A 131 14.60 -22.01 -53.88
C GLN A 131 13.17 -21.77 -54.34
N LEU A 132 13.00 -21.10 -55.48
CA LEU A 132 11.68 -20.82 -56.01
C LEU A 132 11.15 -22.04 -56.80
N ASN A 133 9.87 -22.35 -56.58
CA ASN A 133 9.11 -23.27 -57.42
C ASN A 133 8.18 -22.44 -58.33
N THR A 134 8.58 -22.22 -59.58
CA THR A 134 7.88 -21.36 -60.55
C THR A 134 6.47 -21.85 -60.88
N ALA A 135 6.22 -23.16 -60.83
CA ALA A 135 4.89 -23.72 -61.01
C ALA A 135 3.91 -23.27 -59.92
N SER A 136 4.39 -23.11 -58.68
CA SER A 136 3.57 -22.60 -57.56
C SER A 136 3.29 -21.09 -57.66
N ALA A 137 4.10 -20.36 -58.41
CA ALA A 137 3.94 -18.93 -58.68
C ALA A 137 3.06 -18.64 -59.93
N GLY A 138 2.39 -19.66 -60.49
CA GLY A 138 1.54 -19.51 -61.68
C GLY A 138 2.33 -19.42 -62.99
N LEU A 139 3.62 -19.76 -62.98
CA LEU A 139 4.52 -19.71 -64.13
C LEU A 139 5.07 -21.12 -64.45
N PRO A 140 4.21 -22.11 -64.74
CA PRO A 140 4.63 -23.51 -64.89
C PRO A 140 5.52 -23.76 -66.12
N MET A 141 5.57 -22.82 -67.07
CA MET A 141 6.40 -22.91 -68.27
C MET A 141 7.80 -22.32 -68.08
N ILE A 142 8.10 -21.72 -66.93
CA ILE A 142 9.42 -21.18 -66.60
C ILE A 142 10.16 -22.21 -65.74
N PRO A 143 11.38 -22.68 -66.11
CA PRO A 143 12.16 -23.57 -65.26
C PRO A 143 12.47 -22.96 -63.89
N ASN A 144 12.55 -23.79 -62.85
CA ASN A 144 12.94 -23.33 -61.52
C ASN A 144 14.36 -22.74 -61.57
N PRO A 145 14.58 -21.51 -61.06
CA PRO A 145 15.91 -20.95 -60.95
C PRO A 145 16.74 -21.74 -59.92
N SER A 146 18.07 -21.68 -60.01
CA SER A 146 18.96 -22.21 -58.96
C SER A 146 18.72 -21.52 -57.62
N PRO A 147 19.05 -22.16 -56.48
CA PRO A 147 18.90 -21.51 -55.18
C PRO A 147 19.69 -20.22 -55.14
N PHE A 148 19.07 -19.15 -54.66
CA PHE A 148 19.67 -17.82 -54.62
C PHE A 148 19.64 -17.22 -53.22
N MET A 149 20.51 -16.25 -52.98
CA MET A 149 20.52 -15.47 -51.75
C MET A 149 19.58 -14.28 -51.94
N LEU A 150 18.82 -13.94 -50.90
CA LEU A 150 17.98 -12.76 -50.80
C LEU A 150 18.50 -11.92 -49.65
N TYR A 151 18.82 -10.67 -49.94
CA TYR A 151 19.23 -9.68 -48.96
C TYR A 151 18.08 -8.68 -48.83
N ASN A 152 17.37 -8.69 -47.70
CA ASN A 152 16.24 -7.79 -47.46
C ASN A 152 16.63 -6.73 -46.46
N THR A 153 16.36 -5.47 -46.77
CA THR A 153 16.36 -4.35 -45.81
C THR A 153 15.07 -3.58 -45.96
N ASN A 154 14.42 -3.22 -44.86
CA ASN A 154 13.25 -2.34 -44.90
C ASN A 154 13.21 -1.42 -43.69
N VAL A 155 12.61 -0.25 -43.86
CA VAL A 155 12.11 0.60 -42.79
C VAL A 155 10.59 0.52 -42.85
N SER A 156 9.96 0.06 -41.77
CA SER A 156 8.50 -0.02 -41.65
C SER A 156 7.99 1.02 -40.68
N VAL A 157 6.91 1.69 -41.05
CA VAL A 157 6.14 2.63 -40.24
C VAL A 157 4.77 2.03 -39.98
N ARG A 158 4.35 1.92 -38.72
CA ARG A 158 3.00 1.47 -38.33
C ARG A 158 2.33 2.49 -37.42
N TYR A 159 1.05 2.73 -37.62
CA TYR A 159 0.23 3.56 -36.74
C TYR A 159 -1.16 2.96 -36.56
N ASP A 160 -1.56 2.72 -35.32
CA ASP A 160 -2.87 2.18 -34.99
C ASP A 160 -3.84 3.33 -34.67
N PHE A 161 -4.92 3.43 -35.42
CA PHE A 161 -5.98 4.39 -35.12
C PHE A 161 -6.95 3.80 -34.08
N ASP A 162 -6.96 4.41 -32.90
CA ASP A 162 -7.77 3.95 -31.77
C ASP A 162 -9.23 4.44 -31.82
N PHE A 163 -9.96 4.07 -32.88
CA PHE A 163 -11.36 4.49 -33.04
C PHE A 163 -12.31 3.94 -31.98
N PHE A 164 -12.03 2.74 -31.45
CA PHE A 164 -12.89 2.06 -30.48
C PHE A 164 -12.39 2.15 -29.03
N GLY A 165 -11.21 2.74 -28.80
CA GLY A 165 -10.73 3.09 -27.46
C GLY A 165 -9.89 2.05 -26.73
N ALA A 166 -9.42 1.00 -27.41
CA ALA A 166 -8.58 -0.01 -26.80
C ALA A 166 -7.28 0.61 -26.25
N GLN A 167 -6.63 1.50 -27.00
CA GLN A 167 -5.41 2.18 -26.54
C GLN A 167 -5.72 3.27 -25.52
N HIS A 168 -6.83 3.98 -25.67
CA HIS A 168 -7.31 4.99 -24.74
C HIS A 168 -7.52 4.40 -23.35
N HIS A 169 -8.28 3.32 -23.25
CA HIS A 169 -8.50 2.59 -22.01
C HIS A 169 -7.18 2.00 -21.47
N ARG A 170 -6.30 1.48 -22.33
CA ARG A 170 -4.99 0.97 -21.89
C ARG A 170 -4.10 2.08 -21.29
N ILE A 171 -4.10 3.28 -21.85
CA ILE A 171 -3.39 4.45 -21.32
C ILE A 171 -4.04 4.92 -20.02
N ALA A 172 -5.37 4.96 -19.96
CA ALA A 172 -6.10 5.32 -18.76
C ALA A 172 -5.80 4.34 -17.62
N ALA A 173 -5.78 3.02 -17.90
CA ALA A 173 -5.35 2.00 -16.95
C ALA A 173 -3.92 2.27 -16.44
N LYS A 174 -2.96 2.55 -17.34
CA LYS A 174 -1.58 2.92 -16.93
C LYS A 174 -1.51 4.22 -16.12
N ARG A 175 -2.42 5.17 -16.35
CA ARG A 175 -2.52 6.39 -15.55
C ARG A 175 -2.97 6.07 -14.12
N TYR A 176 -3.98 5.21 -13.97
CA TYR A 176 -4.44 4.75 -12.66
C TYR A 176 -3.43 3.82 -11.98
N GLU A 177 -2.66 3.02 -12.71
CA GLU A 177 -1.51 2.28 -12.15
C GLU A 177 -0.46 3.23 -11.55
N ALA A 178 -0.13 4.34 -12.24
CA ALA A 178 0.78 5.34 -11.68
C ALA A 178 0.18 6.03 -10.43
N ALA A 179 -1.12 6.33 -10.43
CA ALA A 179 -1.83 6.86 -9.26
C ALA A 179 -1.82 5.85 -8.09
N LEU A 180 -2.09 4.57 -8.35
CA LEU A 180 -1.98 3.48 -7.38
C LEU A 180 -0.58 3.45 -6.74
N ARG A 181 0.49 3.49 -7.55
CA ARG A 181 1.86 3.52 -7.01
C ARG A 181 2.15 4.77 -6.18
N LYS A 182 1.57 5.91 -6.56
CA LYS A 182 1.67 7.16 -5.77
C LYS A 182 1.01 6.99 -4.40
N HIS A 183 -0.22 6.49 -4.36
CA HIS A 183 -0.94 6.26 -3.11
C HIS A 183 -0.27 5.19 -2.24
N GLN A 184 0.32 4.15 -2.83
CA GLN A 184 1.15 3.17 -2.11
C GLN A 184 2.42 3.79 -1.51
N ALA A 185 3.07 4.72 -2.21
CA ALA A 185 4.21 5.46 -1.66
C ALA A 185 3.80 6.37 -0.51
N ASP A 186 2.65 7.04 -0.61
CA ASP A 186 2.09 7.84 0.47
C ASP A 186 1.69 7.00 1.69
N ALA A 187 1.08 5.82 1.49
CA ALA A 187 0.83 4.84 2.55
C ALA A 187 2.13 4.40 3.22
N ALA A 188 3.18 4.10 2.44
CA ALA A 188 4.47 3.70 2.98
C ALA A 188 5.08 4.79 3.89
N ARG A 189 4.98 6.06 3.51
CA ARG A 189 5.41 7.20 4.33
C ARG A 189 4.59 7.29 5.62
N LEU A 190 3.26 7.22 5.52
CA LEU A 190 2.39 7.27 6.70
C LEU A 190 2.68 6.13 7.68
N THR A 191 2.80 4.90 7.18
CA THR A 191 3.14 3.72 7.97
C THR A 191 4.54 3.83 8.58
N LEU A 192 5.53 4.35 7.85
CA LEU A 192 6.87 4.55 8.38
C LEU A 192 6.88 5.56 9.54
N ALA A 193 6.22 6.72 9.37
CA ALA A 193 6.09 7.71 10.44
C ALA A 193 5.38 7.13 11.68
N GLY A 194 4.29 6.39 11.46
CA GLY A 194 3.55 5.71 12.53
C GLY A 194 4.41 4.69 13.28
N ASN A 195 5.15 3.85 12.54
CA ASN A 195 6.04 2.84 13.12
C ASN A 195 7.18 3.47 13.93
N ILE A 196 7.77 4.56 13.46
CA ILE A 196 8.82 5.28 14.18
C ILE A 196 8.26 5.91 15.45
N ALA A 197 7.12 6.60 15.37
CA ALA A 197 6.50 7.22 16.55
C ALA A 197 6.11 6.18 17.61
N ALA A 198 5.48 5.07 17.20
CA ALA A 198 5.13 3.97 18.10
C ALA A 198 6.37 3.31 18.73
N ALA A 199 7.45 3.14 17.97
CA ALA A 199 8.70 2.59 18.48
C ALA A 199 9.44 3.56 19.41
N ALA A 200 9.39 4.88 19.16
CA ALA A 200 9.93 5.90 20.04
C ALA A 200 9.18 5.95 21.40
N VAL A 201 7.84 5.88 21.38
CA VAL A 201 7.02 5.74 22.59
C VAL A 201 7.39 4.46 23.36
N ARG A 202 7.58 3.34 22.64
CA ARG A 202 7.97 2.06 23.24
C ARG A 202 9.37 2.12 23.86
N GLU A 203 10.34 2.75 23.19
CA GLU A 203 11.67 2.98 23.74
C GLU A 203 11.60 3.83 25.01
N GLY A 204 10.83 4.92 24.99
CA GLY A 204 10.62 5.78 26.14
C GLY A 204 10.05 5.02 27.34
N ARG A 205 9.00 4.21 27.11
CA ARG A 205 8.42 3.33 28.13
C ARG A 205 9.45 2.38 28.71
N LEU A 206 10.20 1.68 27.85
CA LEU A 206 11.16 0.67 28.28
C LEU A 206 12.28 1.28 29.13
N ARG A 207 12.79 2.46 28.75
CA ARG A 207 13.82 3.15 29.54
C ARG A 207 13.29 3.57 30.91
N ASP A 208 12.12 4.19 30.95
CA ASP A 208 11.53 4.67 32.19
C ASP A 208 11.13 3.49 33.11
N GLU A 209 10.66 2.36 32.54
CA GLU A 209 10.42 1.13 33.29
C GLU A 209 11.71 0.50 33.82
N ILE A 210 12.78 0.43 33.04
CA ILE A 210 14.08 -0.09 33.50
C ILE A 210 14.60 0.75 34.66
N GLU A 211 14.61 2.09 34.50
CA GLU A 211 15.08 3.02 35.52
C GLU A 211 14.30 2.85 36.83
N LEU A 212 12.97 2.72 36.76
CA LEU A 212 12.13 2.52 37.94
C LEU A 212 12.30 1.11 38.55
N ASN A 213 12.39 0.06 37.73
CA ASN A 213 12.61 -1.30 38.24
C ASN A 213 13.98 -1.47 38.90
N GLU A 214 15.00 -0.69 38.51
CA GLU A 214 16.29 -0.64 39.22
C GLU A 214 16.14 -0.02 40.62
N VAL A 215 15.23 0.95 40.81
CA VAL A 215 14.88 1.48 42.15
C VAL A 215 14.19 0.39 42.99
N VAL A 216 13.22 -0.30 42.39
CA VAL A 216 12.48 -1.40 43.03
C VAL A 216 13.44 -2.52 43.43
N LEU A 217 14.40 -2.89 42.58
CA LEU A 217 15.43 -3.89 42.87
C LEU A 217 16.26 -3.50 44.09
N ARG A 218 16.76 -2.25 44.16
CA ARG A 218 17.51 -1.77 45.32
C ARG A 218 16.70 -1.84 46.61
N ASN A 219 15.42 -1.49 46.55
CA ASN A 219 14.51 -1.61 47.69
C ASN A 219 14.34 -3.08 48.14
N ARG A 220 14.13 -4.02 47.22
CA ARG A 220 14.01 -5.45 47.54
C ARG A 220 15.32 -6.05 48.08
N GLN A 221 16.47 -5.64 47.55
CA GLN A 221 17.78 -6.03 48.08
C GLN A 221 17.97 -5.56 49.52
N ALA A 222 17.50 -4.36 49.88
CA ALA A 222 17.52 -3.88 51.27
C ALA A 222 16.60 -4.69 52.19
N VAL A 223 15.40 -5.08 51.72
CA VAL A 223 14.50 -5.99 52.45
C VAL A 223 15.16 -7.36 52.67
N ARG A 224 15.73 -7.95 51.61
CA ARG A 224 16.46 -9.23 51.68
C ARG A 224 17.57 -9.19 52.72
N GLN A 225 18.40 -8.14 52.69
CA GLN A 225 19.49 -7.95 53.66
C GLN A 225 18.98 -7.90 55.10
N THR A 226 17.93 -7.09 55.34
CA THR A 226 17.33 -6.94 56.68
C THR A 226 16.77 -8.27 57.20
N LEU A 227 16.11 -9.06 56.33
CA LEU A 227 15.54 -10.36 56.72
C LEU A 227 16.62 -11.41 56.98
N HIS A 228 17.73 -11.41 56.24
CA HIS A 228 18.87 -12.29 56.49
C HIS A 228 19.52 -11.99 57.85
N GLU A 229 19.74 -10.71 58.17
CA GLU A 229 20.27 -10.29 59.47
C GLU A 229 19.33 -10.72 60.63
N ARG A 230 18.02 -10.51 60.45
CA ARG A 230 17.00 -10.93 61.43
C ARG A 230 16.93 -12.45 61.60
N TYR A 231 17.14 -13.21 60.53
CA TYR A 231 17.18 -14.68 60.59
C TYR A 231 18.42 -15.16 61.35
N GLY A 232 19.58 -14.53 61.13
CA GLY A 232 20.83 -14.86 61.84
C GLY A 232 20.75 -14.71 63.36
N ILE A 233 19.84 -13.89 63.87
CA ILE A 233 19.55 -13.74 65.30
C ILE A 233 18.28 -14.48 65.76
N GLY A 234 17.68 -15.31 64.90
CA GLY A 234 16.49 -16.12 65.22
C GLY A 234 15.17 -15.36 65.33
N SER A 235 15.10 -14.13 64.80
CA SER A 235 13.92 -13.25 64.94
C SER A 235 12.87 -13.35 63.82
N VAL A 236 13.17 -14.07 62.74
CA VAL A 236 12.25 -14.37 61.62
C VAL A 236 12.45 -15.80 61.13
N ALA A 237 11.47 -16.36 60.41
CA ALA A 237 11.57 -17.72 59.85
C ALA A 237 12.39 -17.76 58.55
N TYR A 238 13.07 -18.90 58.28
CA TYR A 238 13.82 -19.12 57.02
C TYR A 238 12.96 -19.00 55.75
N ARG A 239 11.64 -19.20 55.87
CA ARG A 239 10.71 -18.97 54.75
C ARG A 239 10.74 -17.51 54.29
N GLU A 240 10.78 -16.55 55.21
CA GLU A 240 10.75 -15.12 54.87
C GLU A 240 12.01 -14.68 54.12
N THR A 241 13.18 -15.25 54.45
CA THR A 241 14.43 -14.96 53.71
C THR A 241 14.35 -15.52 52.28
N THR A 242 13.84 -16.74 52.12
CA THR A 242 13.67 -17.39 50.81
C THR A 242 12.67 -16.64 49.92
N GLU A 243 11.58 -16.11 50.50
CA GLU A 243 10.62 -15.26 49.79
C GLU A 243 11.27 -13.95 49.32
N ALA A 244 12.12 -13.33 50.15
CA ALA A 244 12.84 -12.11 49.78
C ALA A 244 13.92 -12.34 48.71
N ASP A 245 14.61 -13.49 48.73
CA ASP A 245 15.51 -13.91 47.66
C ASP A 245 14.76 -14.07 46.34
N SER A 246 13.62 -14.78 46.38
CA SER A 246 12.77 -15.00 45.21
C SER A 246 12.26 -13.69 44.59
N ASP A 247 11.96 -12.69 45.42
CA ASP A 247 11.54 -11.36 44.96
C ASP A 247 12.65 -10.61 44.22
N VAL A 248 13.89 -10.68 44.72
CA VAL A 248 15.07 -10.07 44.06
C VAL A 248 15.33 -10.77 42.73
N ASP A 249 15.39 -12.10 42.73
CA ASP A 249 15.67 -12.91 41.53
C ASP A 249 14.62 -12.67 40.43
N ARG A 250 13.35 -12.53 40.81
CA ARG A 250 12.25 -12.20 39.89
C ARG A 250 12.46 -10.84 39.21
N ILE A 251 12.80 -9.80 39.97
CA ILE A 251 13.01 -8.45 39.39
C ILE A 251 14.26 -8.41 38.52
N GLU A 252 15.33 -9.13 38.89
CA GLU A 252 16.52 -9.24 38.06
C GLU A 252 16.21 -9.91 36.71
N ALA A 253 15.40 -10.97 36.71
CA ALA A 253 14.92 -11.61 35.49
C ALA A 253 14.05 -10.66 34.63
N ASP A 254 13.13 -9.92 35.24
CA ASP A 254 12.28 -8.94 34.55
C ASP A 254 13.13 -7.80 33.93
N LEU A 255 14.14 -7.31 34.64
CA LEU A 255 15.08 -6.30 34.13
C LEU A 255 15.88 -6.81 32.93
N ALA A 256 16.32 -8.07 32.96
CA ALA A 256 17.00 -8.68 31.81
C ALA A 256 16.08 -8.73 30.58
N ALA A 257 14.80 -9.09 30.76
CA ALA A 257 13.81 -9.09 29.68
C ALA A 257 13.57 -7.68 29.13
N LEU A 258 13.37 -6.68 29.99
CA LEU A 258 13.17 -5.27 29.57
C LEU A 258 14.37 -4.72 28.80
N ARG A 259 15.60 -5.02 29.22
CA ARG A 259 16.83 -4.60 28.52
C ARG A 259 16.93 -5.24 27.14
N ALA A 260 16.56 -6.51 27.01
CA ALA A 260 16.51 -7.20 25.72
C ALA A 260 15.45 -6.58 24.79
N GLU A 261 14.26 -6.25 25.31
CA GLU A 261 13.21 -5.55 24.55
C GLU A 261 13.65 -4.14 24.11
N LEU A 262 14.36 -3.41 24.96
CA LEU A 262 14.91 -2.10 24.62
C LEU A 262 15.88 -2.21 23.45
N LEU A 263 16.79 -3.19 23.49
CA LEU A 263 17.75 -3.41 22.41
C LEU A 263 17.05 -3.79 21.11
N LYS A 264 16.05 -4.70 21.14
CA LYS A 264 15.24 -5.06 19.97
C LYS A 264 14.52 -3.84 19.37
N THR A 265 13.91 -3.01 20.21
CA THR A 265 13.21 -1.79 19.78
C THR A 265 14.17 -0.82 19.10
N ARG A 266 15.40 -0.67 19.61
CA ARG A 266 16.41 0.20 18.99
C ARG A 266 16.92 -0.32 17.65
N PHE A 267 17.11 -1.63 17.50
CA PHE A 267 17.43 -2.23 16.20
C PHE A 267 16.28 -2.05 15.19
N GLN A 268 15.02 -2.17 15.65
CA GLN A 268 13.86 -1.91 14.82
C GLN A 268 13.81 -0.44 14.34
N LEU A 269 14.08 0.52 15.23
CA LEU A 269 14.22 1.94 14.85
C LEU A 269 15.36 2.15 13.84
N ALA A 270 16.47 1.45 13.97
CA ALA A 270 17.60 1.55 13.04
C ALA A 270 17.20 1.09 11.62
N VAL A 271 16.45 -0.02 11.53
CA VAL A 271 15.89 -0.50 10.26
C VAL A 271 14.93 0.53 9.64
N TYR A 272 14.05 1.14 10.45
CA TYR A 272 13.14 2.17 9.95
C TYR A 272 13.86 3.43 9.46
N ALA A 273 14.88 3.87 10.19
CA ALA A 273 15.71 5.02 9.82
C ALA A 273 16.70 4.72 8.68
N GLY A 274 16.88 3.46 8.28
CA GLY A 274 17.83 3.08 7.23
C GLY A 274 19.29 3.16 7.67
N VAL A 275 19.57 3.08 8.98
CA VAL A 275 20.94 3.14 9.52
C VAL A 275 21.41 1.76 10.01
N PRO A 276 22.72 1.44 9.89
CA PRO A 276 23.23 0.10 10.21
C PRO A 276 23.36 -0.18 11.72
N SER A 277 23.40 0.88 12.56
CA SER A 277 23.60 0.76 14.00
C SER A 277 22.61 1.64 14.78
N PRO A 278 22.01 1.12 15.88
CA PRO A 278 21.16 1.91 16.75
C PRO A 278 21.90 3.02 17.52
N GLU A 279 23.23 3.00 17.56
CA GLU A 279 24.04 4.03 18.24
C GLU A 279 23.96 5.40 17.58
N LEU A 280 23.62 5.44 16.29
CA LEU A 280 23.42 6.67 15.51
C LEU A 280 22.06 7.33 15.78
N LEU A 281 21.19 6.66 16.53
CA LEU A 281 19.83 7.13 16.80
C LEU A 281 19.77 7.98 18.08
N PRO A 282 18.87 8.98 18.13
CA PRO A 282 18.52 9.62 19.39
C PRO A 282 17.93 8.60 20.38
N ARG A 283 17.96 8.95 21.66
CA ARG A 283 17.32 8.16 22.73
C ARG A 283 16.04 8.88 23.14
N PHE A 284 14.98 8.12 23.38
CA PHE A 284 13.68 8.65 23.78
C PHE A 284 13.34 8.25 25.21
N ARG A 285 12.81 9.18 26.01
CA ARG A 285 12.08 8.92 27.26
C ARG A 285 10.61 9.32 27.10
N LEU A 286 9.69 8.79 27.92
CA LEU A 286 8.29 9.24 27.83
C LEU A 286 8.13 10.71 28.18
N GLY A 287 9.01 11.24 29.06
CA GLY A 287 9.01 12.67 29.41
C GLY A 287 9.37 13.60 28.25
N ASP A 288 10.04 13.09 27.21
CA ASP A 288 10.40 13.88 26.02
C ASP A 288 9.24 14.01 25.03
N LEU A 289 8.16 13.24 25.25
CA LEU A 289 6.99 13.14 24.40
C LEU A 289 5.78 13.74 25.11
N GLN A 290 4.99 14.52 24.38
CA GLN A 290 3.77 15.15 24.89
C GLN A 290 2.56 14.53 24.21
N LEU A 291 1.45 14.43 24.96
CA LEU A 291 0.17 14.08 24.36
C LEU A 291 -0.40 15.33 23.66
N PRO A 292 -0.82 15.23 22.39
CA PRO A 292 -1.56 16.29 21.72
C PRO A 292 -2.82 16.65 22.52
N ARG A 293 -3.07 17.96 22.70
CA ARG A 293 -4.19 18.47 23.52
C ARG A 293 -5.53 18.41 22.80
N ASP A 294 -5.50 18.50 21.47
CA ASP A 294 -6.69 18.65 20.64
C ASP A 294 -6.84 17.44 19.72
N LEU A 295 -7.44 16.36 20.23
CA LEU A 295 -7.92 15.25 19.41
C LEU A 295 -9.40 15.47 19.12
N PRO A 296 -9.84 15.36 17.85
CA PRO A 296 -11.24 15.58 17.51
C PRO A 296 -12.13 14.50 18.10
N SER A 297 -13.28 14.91 18.64
CA SER A 297 -14.29 14.00 19.20
C SER A 297 -15.14 13.32 18.12
N ILE A 298 -15.14 13.86 16.89
CA ILE A 298 -15.92 13.39 15.74
C ILE A 298 -15.00 13.37 14.52
N VAL A 299 -14.98 12.25 13.80
CA VAL A 299 -14.27 12.11 12.52
C VAL A 299 -15.32 11.93 11.42
N PRO A 300 -15.48 12.91 10.51
CA PRO A 300 -16.28 12.73 9.30
C PRO A 300 -15.79 11.53 8.48
N SER A 301 -16.71 10.75 7.92
CA SER A 301 -16.37 9.62 7.04
C SER A 301 -15.60 10.05 5.79
N GLU A 302 -15.81 11.29 5.34
CA GLU A 302 -15.07 11.88 4.21
C GLU A 302 -13.56 12.01 4.51
N LEU A 303 -13.15 12.16 5.78
CA LEU A 303 -11.73 12.16 6.14
C LEU A 303 -11.10 10.78 5.93
N VAL A 304 -11.86 9.71 6.18
CA VAL A 304 -11.40 8.33 5.98
C VAL A 304 -11.17 8.05 4.49
N ARG A 305 -11.95 8.67 3.59
CA ARG A 305 -11.75 8.52 2.14
C ARG A 305 -10.38 9.04 1.66
N GLN A 306 -9.78 9.99 2.37
CA GLN A 306 -8.47 10.55 2.03
C GLN A 306 -7.30 9.63 2.41
N ARG A 307 -7.55 8.50 3.08
CA ARG A 307 -6.48 7.57 3.44
C ARG A 307 -5.79 7.01 2.19
N PRO A 308 -4.45 6.96 2.17
CA PRO A 308 -3.71 6.47 1.01
C PRO A 308 -4.04 5.02 0.61
N ASP A 309 -4.42 4.15 1.55
CA ASP A 309 -4.83 2.77 1.25
C ASP A 309 -6.18 2.69 0.54
N ILE A 310 -7.16 3.52 0.95
CA ILE A 310 -8.46 3.64 0.28
C ILE A 310 -8.30 4.26 -1.11
N LEU A 311 -7.48 5.30 -1.26
CA LEU A 311 -7.18 5.89 -2.56
C LEU A 311 -6.44 4.91 -3.50
N ALA A 312 -5.57 4.06 -2.95
CA ALA A 312 -4.95 2.97 -3.70
C ALA A 312 -5.98 1.92 -4.16
N ALA A 313 -6.94 1.56 -3.30
CA ALA A 313 -8.02 0.65 -3.66
C ALA A 313 -8.96 1.26 -4.72
N GLU A 314 -9.28 2.55 -4.62
CA GLU A 314 -10.06 3.28 -5.63
C GLU A 314 -9.32 3.35 -6.98
N ALA A 315 -8.02 3.61 -6.97
CA ALA A 315 -7.20 3.54 -8.19
C ALA A 315 -7.20 2.13 -8.80
N SER A 316 -7.17 1.09 -7.97
CA SER A 316 -7.25 -0.31 -8.43
C SER A 316 -8.60 -0.63 -9.08
N LEU A 317 -9.70 -0.13 -8.51
CA LEU A 317 -11.04 -0.23 -9.10
C LEU A 317 -11.09 0.44 -10.49
N HIS A 318 -10.50 1.63 -10.61
CA HIS A 318 -10.40 2.30 -11.91
C HIS A 318 -9.57 1.50 -12.93
N ILE A 319 -8.43 0.93 -12.53
CA ILE A 319 -7.63 0.06 -13.41
C ILE A 319 -8.48 -1.09 -13.96
N ALA A 320 -9.23 -1.78 -13.08
CA ALA A 320 -10.08 -2.89 -13.49
C ALA A 320 -11.19 -2.44 -14.46
N GLY A 321 -11.79 -1.27 -14.22
CA GLY A 321 -12.79 -0.68 -15.12
C GLY A 321 -12.22 -0.35 -16.51
N GLU A 322 -11.03 0.24 -16.56
CA GLU A 322 -10.34 0.52 -17.82
C GLU A 322 -9.96 -0.77 -18.58
N LEU A 323 -9.51 -1.81 -17.87
CA LEU A 323 -9.21 -3.11 -18.50
C LEU A 323 -10.46 -3.80 -19.05
N ALA A 324 -11.61 -3.62 -18.40
CA ALA A 324 -12.89 -4.05 -18.95
C ALA A 324 -13.28 -3.27 -20.22
N GLY A 325 -12.95 -1.97 -20.27
CA GLY A 325 -13.01 -1.15 -21.48
C GLY A 325 -12.13 -1.70 -22.62
N VAL A 326 -10.88 -2.08 -22.32
CA VAL A 326 -9.98 -2.73 -23.29
C VAL A 326 -10.57 -4.05 -23.83
N ALA A 327 -11.07 -4.91 -22.95
CA ALA A 327 -11.67 -6.18 -23.35
C ALA A 327 -12.92 -5.97 -24.22
N THR A 328 -13.70 -4.94 -23.94
CA THR A 328 -14.87 -4.54 -24.75
C THR A 328 -14.43 -4.00 -26.10
N ALA A 329 -13.42 -3.13 -26.15
CA ALA A 329 -12.91 -2.55 -27.39
C ALA A 329 -12.32 -3.62 -28.34
N ASN A 330 -11.76 -4.72 -27.81
CA ASN A 330 -11.27 -5.85 -28.61
C ASN A 330 -12.37 -6.62 -29.36
N LEU A 331 -13.67 -6.39 -29.08
CA LEU A 331 -14.78 -6.93 -29.87
C LEU A 331 -15.01 -6.16 -31.18
N TYR A 332 -14.39 -5.01 -31.34
CA TYR A 332 -14.61 -4.11 -32.47
C TYR A 332 -13.47 -4.16 -33.48
N PRO A 333 -13.70 -3.66 -34.72
CA PRO A 333 -12.66 -3.60 -35.73
C PRO A 333 -11.46 -2.74 -35.32
N ARG A 334 -10.28 -3.03 -35.88
CA ARG A 334 -9.06 -2.23 -35.74
C ARG A 334 -8.65 -1.68 -37.10
N ILE A 335 -8.22 -0.42 -37.12
CA ILE A 335 -7.70 0.26 -38.32
C ILE A 335 -6.23 0.56 -38.08
N GLU A 336 -5.37 -0.06 -38.89
CA GLU A 336 -3.91 0.11 -38.82
C GLU A 336 -3.43 0.74 -40.14
N LEU A 337 -2.57 1.75 -40.06
CA LEU A 337 -1.89 2.33 -41.22
C LEU A 337 -0.45 1.85 -41.25
N GLY A 338 -0.09 1.20 -42.34
CA GLY A 338 1.26 0.71 -42.59
C GLY A 338 1.88 1.40 -43.79
N ALA A 339 3.15 1.75 -43.68
CA ALA A 339 3.99 2.06 -44.83
C ALA A 339 5.34 1.38 -44.65
N SER A 340 5.97 0.95 -45.73
CA SER A 340 7.35 0.48 -45.67
C SER A 340 8.11 0.80 -46.95
N ILE A 341 9.41 0.98 -46.81
CA ILE A 341 10.35 1.19 -47.91
C ILE A 341 11.59 0.35 -47.66
N GLY A 342 12.14 -0.26 -48.69
CA GLY A 342 13.22 -1.22 -48.54
C GLY A 342 13.88 -1.62 -49.85
N SER A 343 14.69 -2.66 -49.77
CA SER A 343 15.36 -3.28 -50.91
C SER A 343 15.47 -4.79 -50.74
N SER A 344 15.40 -5.54 -51.85
CA SER A 344 15.43 -7.00 -51.87
C SER A 344 16.26 -7.56 -53.05
N PRO A 345 17.57 -7.25 -53.18
CA PRO A 345 18.39 -7.79 -54.25
C PRO A 345 18.83 -9.25 -54.00
N LEU A 346 19.26 -9.89 -55.08
CA LEU A 346 19.87 -11.23 -55.08
C LEU A 346 21.37 -11.20 -54.70
N VAL A 347 21.98 -10.02 -54.72
CA VAL A 347 23.40 -9.80 -54.43
C VAL A 347 23.57 -8.63 -53.46
N LEU A 348 24.49 -8.78 -52.50
CA LEU A 348 24.64 -7.84 -51.38
C LEU A 348 25.08 -6.43 -51.83
N ASN A 349 25.90 -6.33 -52.88
CA ASN A 349 26.40 -5.05 -53.39
C ASN A 349 25.31 -4.17 -54.05
N GLN A 350 24.11 -4.73 -54.29
CA GLN A 350 22.96 -3.99 -54.81
C GLN A 350 21.99 -3.55 -53.71
N LEU A 351 22.28 -3.80 -52.43
CA LEU A 351 21.36 -3.56 -51.32
C LEU A 351 20.95 -2.09 -51.15
N PHE A 352 21.83 -1.17 -51.53
CA PHE A 352 21.56 0.26 -51.54
C PHE A 352 21.62 0.85 -52.96
N ALA A 353 21.63 -0.01 -53.99
CA ALA A 353 21.53 0.44 -55.38
C ALA A 353 20.05 0.70 -55.71
N GLY A 354 19.75 1.85 -56.32
CA GLY A 354 18.37 2.30 -56.56
C GLY A 354 17.49 1.36 -57.39
N GLY A 355 18.08 0.39 -58.11
CA GLY A 355 17.37 -0.57 -58.96
C GLY A 355 16.61 -1.68 -58.21
N ALA A 356 16.83 -1.86 -56.91
CA ALA A 356 16.18 -2.91 -56.10
C ALA A 356 15.25 -2.34 -55.02
N ALA A 357 14.81 -1.08 -55.15
CA ALA A 357 13.95 -0.42 -54.15
C ALA A 357 12.49 -0.91 -54.24
N ILE A 358 11.88 -1.18 -53.09
CA ILE A 358 10.49 -1.63 -52.94
C ILE A 358 9.82 -0.77 -51.89
N TRP A 359 8.60 -0.30 -52.14
CA TRP A 359 7.80 0.42 -51.15
C TRP A 359 6.34 -0.02 -51.18
N ASN A 360 5.65 0.15 -50.06
CA ASN A 360 4.20 0.00 -49.96
C ASN A 360 3.65 0.99 -48.93
N MET A 361 2.38 1.33 -49.09
CA MET A 361 1.60 2.12 -48.14
C MET A 361 0.15 1.66 -48.24
N GLY A 362 -0.51 1.48 -47.10
CA GLY A 362 -1.90 1.07 -47.07
C GLY A 362 -2.49 1.09 -45.68
N ALA A 363 -3.81 1.25 -45.61
CA ALA A 363 -4.58 1.07 -44.39
C ALA A 363 -5.20 -0.33 -44.39
N GLN A 364 -5.19 -0.99 -43.24
CA GLN A 364 -5.80 -2.29 -43.02
C GLN A 364 -6.90 -2.16 -41.98
N LEU A 365 -8.12 -2.56 -42.36
CA LEU A 365 -9.23 -2.77 -41.45
C LEU A 365 -9.32 -4.27 -41.15
N SER A 366 -9.20 -4.65 -39.88
CA SER A 366 -9.40 -6.04 -39.43
C SER A 366 -10.52 -6.08 -38.40
N ALA A 367 -11.44 -7.05 -38.50
CA ALA A 367 -12.56 -7.20 -37.58
C ALA A 367 -12.66 -8.66 -37.11
N PRO A 368 -12.78 -8.91 -35.79
CA PRO A 368 -13.03 -10.26 -35.30
C PRO A 368 -14.45 -10.70 -35.69
N LEU A 369 -14.57 -11.71 -36.55
CA LEU A 369 -15.88 -12.24 -36.96
C LEU A 369 -16.33 -13.41 -36.09
N PHE A 370 -15.41 -14.32 -35.78
CA PHE A 370 -15.69 -15.50 -34.97
C PHE A 370 -14.43 -15.99 -34.25
N HIS A 371 -14.50 -16.02 -32.92
CA HIS A 371 -13.45 -16.54 -32.02
C HIS A 371 -14.02 -17.58 -31.03
N GLY A 372 -15.06 -18.33 -31.41
CA GLY A 372 -15.64 -19.36 -30.54
C GLY A 372 -16.17 -18.89 -29.18
N GLY A 373 -16.48 -17.59 -29.03
CA GLY A 373 -16.90 -16.98 -27.76
C GLY A 373 -15.78 -16.40 -26.90
N GLU A 374 -14.50 -16.58 -27.27
CA GLU A 374 -13.31 -16.14 -26.53
C GLU A 374 -13.39 -14.65 -26.12
N LEU A 375 -13.61 -13.75 -27.08
CA LEU A 375 -13.60 -12.31 -26.81
C LEU A 375 -14.77 -11.86 -25.91
N ARG A 376 -15.92 -12.54 -25.99
CA ARG A 376 -17.07 -12.27 -25.11
C ARG A 376 -16.78 -12.78 -23.70
N ALA A 377 -16.25 -13.98 -23.58
CA ALA A 377 -15.83 -14.53 -22.30
C ALA A 377 -14.73 -13.69 -21.63
N ALA A 378 -13.77 -13.16 -22.40
CA ALA A 378 -12.74 -12.25 -21.90
C ALA A 378 -13.33 -10.94 -21.37
N ARG A 379 -14.32 -10.36 -22.06
CA ARG A 379 -15.06 -9.19 -21.56
C ARG A 379 -15.82 -9.51 -20.28
N ASP A 380 -16.57 -10.60 -20.25
CA ASP A 380 -17.39 -10.97 -19.10
C ASP A 380 -16.51 -11.31 -17.88
N ALA A 381 -15.34 -11.94 -18.11
CA ALA A 381 -14.33 -12.14 -17.08
C ALA A 381 -13.73 -10.82 -16.56
N ALA A 382 -13.50 -9.84 -17.43
CA ALA A 382 -13.03 -8.51 -17.02
C ALA A 382 -14.08 -7.76 -16.18
N TYR A 383 -15.37 -7.89 -16.51
CA TYR A 383 -16.46 -7.37 -15.68
C TYR A 383 -16.54 -8.07 -14.31
N ALA A 384 -16.40 -9.39 -14.27
CA ALA A 384 -16.36 -10.12 -13.00
C ALA A 384 -15.14 -9.71 -12.14
N ALA A 385 -13.97 -9.48 -12.75
CA ALA A 385 -12.79 -8.99 -12.06
C ALA A 385 -12.97 -7.57 -11.52
N TYR A 386 -13.68 -6.71 -12.27
CA TYR A 386 -14.07 -5.38 -11.84
C TYR A 386 -15.02 -5.41 -10.63
N ASP A 387 -16.06 -6.24 -10.67
CA ASP A 387 -16.98 -6.43 -9.54
C ASP A 387 -16.24 -6.98 -8.29
N ALA A 388 -15.32 -7.92 -8.46
CA ALA A 388 -14.49 -8.41 -7.36
C ALA A 388 -13.59 -7.30 -6.77
N THR A 389 -13.04 -6.43 -7.62
CA THR A 389 -12.22 -5.29 -7.17
C THR A 389 -13.06 -4.25 -6.43
N PHE A 390 -14.33 -4.08 -6.79
CA PHE A 390 -15.27 -3.22 -6.07
C PHE A 390 -15.53 -3.73 -4.65
N GLU A 391 -15.71 -5.03 -4.46
CA GLU A 391 -15.87 -5.61 -3.12
C GLU A 391 -14.58 -5.50 -2.29
N GLU A 392 -13.39 -5.62 -2.91
CA GLU A 392 -12.13 -5.37 -2.20
C GLU A 392 -11.99 -3.89 -1.79
N TYR A 393 -12.38 -2.94 -2.65
CA TYR A 393 -12.45 -1.52 -2.28
C TYR A 393 -13.38 -1.32 -1.08
N ARG A 394 -14.58 -1.90 -1.10
CA ARG A 394 -15.54 -1.84 0.01
C ARG A 394 -14.95 -2.40 1.30
N LYS A 395 -14.25 -3.54 1.24
CA LYS A 395 -13.57 -4.15 2.38
C LYS A 395 -12.49 -3.23 2.97
N VAL A 396 -11.68 -2.58 2.13
CA VAL A 396 -10.66 -1.61 2.59
C VAL A 396 -11.32 -0.41 3.27
N VAL A 397 -12.43 0.12 2.71
CA VAL A 397 -13.18 1.22 3.34
C VAL A 397 -13.75 0.81 4.70
N LEU A 398 -14.37 -0.37 4.79
CA LEU A 398 -14.91 -0.88 6.07
C LEU A 398 -13.81 -1.11 7.11
N GLY A 399 -12.65 -1.65 6.70
CA GLY A 399 -11.49 -1.81 7.57
C GLY A 399 -10.89 -0.47 8.02
N GLY A 400 -10.89 0.54 7.15
CA GLY A 400 -10.48 1.90 7.48
C GLY A 400 -11.37 2.52 8.54
N LEU A 401 -12.70 2.38 8.40
CA LEU A 401 -13.68 2.82 9.41
C LEU A 401 -13.50 2.11 10.75
N GLN A 402 -13.33 0.78 10.72
CA GLN A 402 -13.06 0.00 11.92
C GLN A 402 -11.78 0.48 12.64
N SER A 403 -10.70 0.73 11.90
CA SER A 403 -9.43 1.18 12.48
C SER A 403 -9.57 2.51 13.24
N VAL A 404 -10.39 3.44 12.75
CA VAL A 404 -10.66 4.72 13.43
C VAL A 404 -11.49 4.47 14.69
N ALA A 405 -12.52 3.63 14.60
CA ALA A 405 -13.37 3.27 15.73
C ALA A 405 -12.58 2.64 16.89
N ASP A 406 -11.71 1.68 16.55
CA ASP A 406 -10.85 0.97 17.50
C ASP A 406 -9.88 1.95 18.17
N ALA A 407 -9.20 2.81 17.40
CA ALA A 407 -8.27 3.79 17.94
C ALA A 407 -8.94 4.80 18.90
N MET A 408 -10.14 5.29 18.56
CA MET A 408 -10.89 6.19 19.45
C MET A 408 -11.32 5.49 20.74
N THR A 409 -11.77 4.24 20.65
CA THR A 409 -12.14 3.42 21.81
C THR A 409 -10.94 3.16 22.72
N GLU A 410 -9.77 2.87 22.14
CA GLU A 410 -8.53 2.69 22.87
C GLU A 410 -8.10 3.98 23.60
N ILE A 411 -8.19 5.14 22.95
CA ILE A 411 -7.88 6.43 23.58
C ILE A 411 -8.79 6.72 24.78
N ASP A 412 -10.10 6.47 24.67
CA ASP A 412 -11.05 6.69 25.77
C ASP A 412 -10.76 5.75 26.95
N ARG A 413 -10.55 4.46 26.66
CA ARG A 413 -10.17 3.45 27.65
C ARG A 413 -8.87 3.84 28.36
N ASP A 414 -7.83 4.22 27.62
CA ASP A 414 -6.52 4.57 28.16
C ASP A 414 -6.59 5.84 28.99
N THR A 415 -7.41 6.82 28.58
CA THR A 415 -7.64 8.05 29.34
C THR A 415 -8.28 7.74 30.69
N THR A 416 -9.34 6.93 30.70
CA THR A 416 -10.04 6.53 31.93
C THR A 416 -9.12 5.73 32.85
N ALA A 417 -8.38 4.75 32.30
CA ALA A 417 -7.44 3.94 33.06
C ALA A 417 -6.29 4.77 33.67
N LEU A 418 -5.73 5.70 32.89
CA LEU A 418 -4.64 6.57 33.34
C LEU A 418 -5.10 7.49 34.48
N GLN A 419 -6.31 8.07 34.39
CA GLN A 419 -6.88 8.88 35.48
C GLN A 419 -7.03 8.06 36.77
N ALA A 420 -7.62 6.87 36.68
CA ALA A 420 -7.82 5.99 37.83
C ALA A 420 -6.50 5.55 38.48
N ARG A 421 -5.49 5.18 37.68
CA ARG A 421 -4.17 4.77 38.20
C ARG A 421 -3.33 5.92 38.73
N THR A 422 -3.48 7.13 38.18
CA THR A 422 -2.83 8.33 38.73
C THR A 422 -3.34 8.62 40.15
N ALA A 423 -4.64 8.44 40.41
CA ALA A 423 -5.19 8.56 41.75
C ALA A 423 -4.63 7.50 42.72
N VAL A 424 -4.33 6.28 42.23
CA VAL A 424 -3.66 5.25 43.05
C VAL A 424 -2.24 5.70 43.42
N VAL A 425 -1.45 6.21 42.47
CA VAL A 425 -0.10 6.72 42.76
C VAL A 425 -0.14 7.82 43.82
N GLN A 426 -1.08 8.77 43.72
CA GLN A 426 -1.24 9.83 44.71
C GLN A 426 -1.54 9.26 46.11
N ARG A 427 -2.44 8.27 46.21
CA ARG A 427 -2.76 7.62 47.49
C ARG A 427 -1.57 6.86 48.08
N GLN A 428 -0.82 6.13 47.24
CA GLN A 428 0.38 5.41 47.67
C GLN A 428 1.50 6.37 48.09
N GLN A 429 1.60 7.53 47.46
CA GLN A 429 2.52 8.59 47.88
C GLN A 429 2.18 9.08 49.29
N THR A 430 0.91 9.37 49.55
CA THR A 430 0.47 9.80 50.89
C THR A 430 0.73 8.72 51.94
N ASP A 431 0.50 7.44 51.62
CA ASP A 431 0.80 6.31 52.53
C ASP A 431 2.30 6.19 52.83
N LEU A 432 3.15 6.37 51.82
CA LEU A 432 4.59 6.41 51.97
C LEU A 432 5.02 7.58 52.89
N GLU A 433 4.52 8.79 52.66
CA GLU A 433 4.84 9.96 53.48
C GLU A 433 4.40 9.78 54.94
N MET A 434 3.22 9.19 55.18
CA MET A 434 2.75 8.87 56.53
C MET A 434 3.62 7.81 57.20
N THR A 435 4.01 6.76 56.47
CA THR A 435 4.84 5.68 56.99
C THR A 435 6.27 6.15 57.30
N GLN A 436 6.81 7.07 56.49
CA GLN A 436 8.09 7.72 56.74
C GLN A 436 8.05 8.54 58.04
N ARG A 437 7.02 9.37 58.25
CA ARG A 437 6.84 10.11 59.51
C ARG A 437 6.69 9.19 60.72
N GLN A 438 5.96 8.08 60.57
CA GLN A 438 5.82 7.07 61.62
C GLN A 438 7.16 6.43 62.00
N PHE A 439 8.04 6.21 61.03
CA PHE A 439 9.39 5.70 61.25
C PHE A 439 10.28 6.73 61.96
N GLU A 440 10.20 8.01 61.57
CA GLU A 440 10.94 9.11 62.21
C GLU A 440 10.61 9.26 63.71
N ILE A 441 9.36 8.99 64.10
CA ILE A 441 8.92 9.03 65.52
C ILE A 441 9.00 7.66 66.22
N GLY A 442 9.59 6.64 65.57
CA GLY A 442 9.80 5.31 66.15
C GLY A 442 8.57 4.39 66.23
N SER A 443 7.44 4.80 65.63
CA SER A 443 6.17 4.04 65.63
C SER A 443 6.02 3.02 64.48
N ALA A 444 6.93 3.06 63.51
CA ALA A 444 7.05 2.09 62.42
C ALA A 444 8.50 1.62 62.28
N ASP A 445 8.70 0.40 61.76
CA ASP A 445 10.03 -0.11 61.45
C ASP A 445 10.45 0.18 60.00
N ARG A 446 11.73 0.01 59.68
CA ARG A 446 12.26 0.27 58.33
C ARG A 446 11.64 -0.65 57.26
N LEU A 447 11.28 -1.89 57.61
CA LEU A 447 10.62 -2.81 56.68
C LEU A 447 9.25 -2.30 56.25
N ARG A 448 8.51 -1.63 57.15
CA ARG A 448 7.24 -0.98 56.80
C ARG A 448 7.44 0.15 55.79
N VAL A 449 8.46 0.98 55.97
CA VAL A 449 8.80 2.04 54.99
C VAL A 449 9.18 1.43 53.64
N LEU A 450 10.04 0.40 53.63
CA LEU A 450 10.44 -0.27 52.38
C LEU A 450 9.25 -0.91 51.64
N ARG A 451 8.24 -1.41 52.36
CA ARG A 451 6.99 -1.91 51.76
C ARG A 451 6.16 -0.78 51.14
N ALA A 452 6.04 0.36 51.80
CA ALA A 452 5.34 1.51 51.27
C ALA A 452 6.05 2.09 50.02
N GLU A 453 7.38 2.17 50.03
CA GLU A 453 8.19 2.57 48.87
C GLU A 453 7.92 1.65 47.67
N TYR A 454 7.93 0.34 47.89
CA TYR A 454 7.67 -0.65 46.83
C TYR A 454 6.25 -0.55 46.27
N ALA A 455 5.23 -0.36 47.11
CA ALA A 455 3.85 -0.19 46.65
C ALA A 455 3.69 1.10 45.81
N TYR A 456 4.35 2.19 46.21
CA TYR A 456 4.40 3.43 45.46
C TYR A 456 5.08 3.28 44.10
N ASP A 457 6.26 2.64 44.06
CA ASP A 457 7.00 2.46 42.81
C ASP A 457 6.31 1.48 41.85
N LEU A 458 5.68 0.41 42.34
CA LEU A 458 4.85 -0.45 41.49
C LEU A 458 3.67 0.31 40.85
N ALA A 459 3.01 1.18 41.62
CA ALA A 459 1.93 2.01 41.09
C ALA A 459 2.44 2.98 40.01
N ARG A 460 3.67 3.49 40.14
CA ARG A 460 4.31 4.34 39.13
C ARG A 460 4.66 3.60 37.85
N VAL A 461 5.13 2.34 37.93
CA VAL A 461 5.36 1.49 36.74
C VAL A 461 4.09 1.36 35.91
N GLU A 462 2.94 1.16 36.55
CA GLU A 462 1.66 1.03 35.87
C GLU A 462 1.23 2.34 35.17
N VAL A 463 1.46 3.49 35.81
CA VAL A 463 1.21 4.80 35.18
C VAL A 463 2.11 5.04 33.98
N ILE A 464 3.38 4.62 34.04
CA ILE A 464 4.32 4.67 32.90
C ILE A 464 3.76 3.86 31.72
N ARG A 465 3.30 2.63 31.97
CA ARG A 465 2.68 1.75 30.96
C ARG A 465 1.44 2.37 30.32
N LEU A 466 0.54 2.90 31.13
CA LEU A 466 -0.70 3.52 30.63
C LEU A 466 -0.46 4.83 29.88
N ARG A 467 0.53 5.63 30.30
CA ARG A 467 0.93 6.83 29.54
C ARG A 467 1.46 6.45 28.16
N ALA A 468 2.31 5.42 28.10
CA ALA A 468 2.82 4.89 26.84
C ALA A 468 1.71 4.30 25.97
N ALA A 469 0.76 3.56 26.56
CA ALA A 469 -0.41 3.02 25.87
C ALA A 469 -1.23 4.15 25.24
N ARG A 470 -1.57 5.19 26.01
CA ARG A 470 -2.30 6.35 25.51
C ARG A 470 -1.57 7.05 24.35
N MET A 471 -0.25 7.21 24.44
CA MET A 471 0.55 7.78 23.35
C MET A 471 0.54 6.89 22.11
N ALA A 472 0.66 5.57 22.27
CA ALA A 472 0.59 4.61 21.18
C ALA A 472 -0.79 4.59 20.51
N SER A 473 -1.88 4.61 21.28
CA SER A 473 -3.25 4.72 20.77
C SER A 473 -3.46 6.04 20.02
N THR A 474 -2.83 7.13 20.48
CA THR A 474 -2.82 8.42 19.76
C THR A 474 -2.07 8.32 18.43
N VAL A 475 -0.92 7.64 18.38
CA VAL A 475 -0.21 7.35 17.12
C VAL A 475 -1.10 6.54 16.17
N SER A 476 -1.72 5.46 16.67
CA SER A 476 -2.65 4.63 15.89
C SER A 476 -3.81 5.43 15.33
N PHE A 477 -4.38 6.35 16.11
CA PHE A 477 -5.42 7.26 15.67
C PHE A 477 -4.98 8.12 14.48
N PHE A 478 -3.83 8.80 14.57
CA PHE A 478 -3.32 9.61 13.45
C PHE A 478 -3.07 8.78 12.19
N VAL A 479 -2.50 7.57 12.34
CA VAL A 479 -2.33 6.66 11.20
C VAL A 479 -3.70 6.23 10.63
N ALA A 480 -4.67 5.94 11.49
CA ALA A 480 -6.00 5.51 11.08
C ALA A 480 -6.80 6.60 10.36
N VAL A 481 -6.61 7.87 10.69
CA VAL A 481 -7.26 8.98 9.97
C VAL A 481 -6.48 9.44 8.72
N GLY A 482 -5.31 8.85 8.45
CA GLY A 482 -4.51 9.15 7.26
C GLY A 482 -3.39 10.19 7.45
N GLY A 483 -3.06 10.55 8.69
CA GLY A 483 -2.12 11.62 9.03
C GLY A 483 -2.83 12.95 9.28
N ASP A 484 -2.27 14.07 8.79
CA ASP A 484 -2.97 15.35 8.82
C ASP A 484 -3.93 15.47 7.65
N VAL A 485 -5.14 15.95 7.95
CA VAL A 485 -6.17 16.16 6.93
C VAL A 485 -6.09 17.57 6.40
N ASN A 486 -5.03 17.86 5.64
CA ASN A 486 -5.04 19.00 4.72
C ASN A 486 -4.06 18.77 3.56
N ARG A 487 -4.41 17.87 2.63
CA ARG A 487 -3.79 17.83 1.30
C ARG A 487 -4.68 18.57 0.30
N THR A 488 -4.92 19.85 0.55
CA THR A 488 -5.29 20.77 -0.54
C THR A 488 -4.02 21.22 -1.24
N ARG A 489 -3.64 20.53 -2.32
CA ARG A 489 -2.96 21.11 -3.48
C ARG A 489 -3.15 20.25 -4.72
#